data_AF-A0A6P2T2G2-F1
#
_entry.id   AF-A0A6P2T2G2-F1
#
_cell.length_a   1.000
_cell.length_b   1.000
_cell.length_c   1.000
_cell.angle_alpha   90.00
_cell.angle_beta   90.00
_cell.angle_gamma   90.00
#
_symmetry.space_group_name_H-M   'P 1'
#
loop_
_entity.id
_entity.type
_entity.pdbx_description
1 polymer ?
#
loop_
_entity_poly.entity_id
_entity_poly.type
_entity_poly.pdbx_seq_one_letter_code
_entity_poly.pdbx_strand_id
1 'polypeptide(L)'
;MRGINTVADANAYAPSFIAAYNARFAKPPRSDFDAHRSLRDEEDLDRLMTWRETRRVTKSLTVQYDRVMYLLDDTLANRKLIHRYIDVWEYPDGRIEIRADGCVLPCRQYDRLAEIDQGAVIEHKRLSHVLQVAQALQAQRDNRRASGSPSRTNQGLEVRKPERLDGTKKQREFTQADVDGVIVELAQRRQPSKQPRKPGRRSTKAVEAGVSTLPVQAPSFDTA
;
A
#
# COMPACT_ATOMS: atom_id res chain seq x y z
N MET A 1 -11.35 -20.52 27.05
CA MET A 1 -11.51 -20.42 25.58
C MET A 1 -10.23 -20.93 24.92
N ARG A 2 -10.29 -21.60 23.75
CA ARG A 2 -9.12 -22.21 23.07
C ARG A 2 -8.14 -21.20 22.41
N GLY A 3 -8.24 -19.91 22.73
CA GLY A 3 -7.32 -18.88 22.20
C GLY A 3 -7.40 -18.64 20.69
N ILE A 4 -8.48 -19.06 20.03
CA ILE A 4 -8.67 -18.91 18.58
C ILE A 4 -9.04 -17.45 18.30
N ASN A 5 -8.09 -16.68 17.76
CA ASN A 5 -8.23 -15.24 17.53
C ASN A 5 -8.04 -14.83 16.05
N THR A 6 -7.72 -15.78 15.16
CA THR A 6 -7.52 -15.52 13.72
C THR A 6 -8.40 -16.44 12.87
N VAL A 7 -8.65 -16.03 11.62
CA VAL A 7 -9.38 -16.85 10.63
C VAL A 7 -8.62 -18.14 10.34
N ALA A 8 -7.28 -18.09 10.29
CA ALA A 8 -6.45 -19.27 10.07
C ALA A 8 -6.60 -20.29 11.20
N ASP A 9 -6.55 -19.84 12.46
CA ASP A 9 -6.73 -20.71 13.63
C ASP A 9 -8.15 -21.30 13.67
N ALA A 10 -9.15 -20.52 13.29
CA ALA A 10 -10.54 -20.97 13.21
C ALA A 10 -10.72 -22.05 12.12
N ASN A 11 -10.13 -21.84 10.95
CA ASN A 11 -10.15 -22.81 9.85
C ASN A 11 -9.41 -24.09 10.20
N ALA A 12 -8.27 -24.01 10.90
CA ALA A 12 -7.53 -25.17 11.40
C ALA A 12 -8.34 -25.95 12.45
N TYR A 13 -9.13 -25.25 13.27
CA TYR A 13 -9.99 -25.85 14.28
C TYR A 13 -11.26 -26.51 13.67
N ALA A 14 -11.78 -25.97 12.58
CA ALA A 14 -13.07 -26.33 12.01
C ALA A 14 -13.29 -27.84 11.81
N PRO A 15 -12.34 -28.64 11.27
CA PRO A 15 -12.54 -30.09 11.11
C PRO A 15 -12.81 -30.80 12.44
N SER A 16 -12.04 -30.45 13.49
CA SER A 16 -12.20 -31.04 14.81
C SER A 16 -13.51 -30.63 15.49
N PHE A 17 -13.95 -29.38 15.27
CA PHE A 17 -15.24 -28.91 15.74
C PHE A 17 -16.38 -29.64 15.06
N ILE A 18 -16.35 -29.75 13.72
CA ILE A 18 -17.36 -30.44 12.91
C ILE A 18 -17.49 -31.89 13.38
N ALA A 19 -16.37 -32.58 13.58
CA ALA A 19 -16.38 -33.96 14.09
C ALA A 19 -17.03 -34.05 15.49
N ALA A 20 -16.63 -33.19 16.44
CA ALA A 20 -17.18 -33.21 17.80
C ALA A 20 -18.66 -32.79 17.85
N TYR A 21 -19.08 -31.85 17.00
CA TYR A 21 -20.45 -31.39 16.89
C TYR A 21 -21.33 -32.47 16.28
N ASN A 22 -20.90 -33.07 15.17
CA ASN A 22 -21.62 -34.15 14.51
C ASN A 22 -21.73 -35.38 15.41
N ALA A 23 -20.73 -35.70 16.22
CA ALA A 23 -20.82 -36.79 17.21
C ALA A 23 -21.96 -36.60 18.22
N ARG A 24 -22.33 -35.34 18.54
CA ARG A 24 -23.39 -35.02 19.50
C ARG A 24 -24.76 -34.86 18.85
N PHE A 25 -24.79 -34.27 17.65
CA PHE A 25 -26.01 -33.73 17.06
C PHE A 25 -26.34 -34.29 15.67
N ALA A 26 -25.40 -34.95 14.99
CA ALA A 26 -25.71 -35.52 13.69
C ALA A 26 -26.75 -36.63 13.86
N LYS A 27 -27.75 -36.60 12.99
CA LYS A 27 -28.71 -37.69 12.85
C LYS A 27 -28.28 -38.51 11.64
N PRO A 28 -28.31 -39.86 11.73
CA PRO A 28 -28.07 -40.67 10.56
C PRO A 28 -29.08 -40.33 9.47
N PRO A 29 -28.65 -40.24 8.20
CA PRO A 29 -29.57 -40.01 7.11
C PRO A 29 -30.55 -41.20 7.03
N ARG A 30 -31.78 -40.93 6.58
CA ARG A 30 -32.82 -41.97 6.45
C ARG A 30 -32.43 -43.07 5.44
N SER A 31 -31.59 -42.71 4.48
CA SER A 31 -31.02 -43.61 3.46
C SER A 31 -29.56 -43.21 3.26
N ASP A 32 -28.74 -44.20 2.93
CA ASP A 32 -27.35 -44.09 2.50
C ASP A 32 -27.19 -43.63 1.05
N PHE A 33 -28.28 -43.45 0.30
CA PHE A 33 -28.26 -42.96 -1.06
C PHE A 33 -27.77 -41.50 -1.10
N ASP A 34 -26.67 -41.28 -1.83
CA ASP A 34 -26.17 -39.94 -2.12
C ASP A 34 -27.08 -39.24 -3.13
N ALA A 35 -27.93 -38.35 -2.63
CA ALA A 35 -28.81 -37.52 -3.44
C ALA A 35 -28.17 -36.17 -3.84
N HIS A 36 -26.88 -35.95 -3.58
CA HIS A 36 -26.21 -34.72 -3.98
C HIS A 36 -26.13 -34.63 -5.52
N ARG A 37 -26.47 -33.45 -6.04
CA ARG A 37 -26.30 -33.15 -7.46
C ARG A 37 -24.82 -32.95 -7.75
N SER A 38 -24.23 -33.84 -8.54
CA SER A 38 -22.88 -33.64 -9.07
C SER A 38 -22.81 -32.34 -9.86
N LEU A 39 -21.66 -31.66 -9.77
CA LEU A 39 -21.37 -30.51 -10.61
C LEU A 39 -21.35 -30.97 -12.07
N ARG A 40 -22.04 -30.25 -12.95
CA ARG A 40 -22.03 -30.56 -14.39
C ARG A 40 -20.69 -30.13 -14.99
N ASP A 41 -20.24 -30.81 -16.05
CA ASP A 41 -18.98 -30.45 -16.73
C ASP A 41 -18.97 -29.03 -17.29
N GLU A 42 -20.15 -28.46 -17.57
CA GLU A 42 -20.31 -27.08 -18.04
C GLU A 42 -20.36 -26.03 -16.92
N GLU A 43 -20.47 -26.46 -15.65
CA GLU A 43 -20.56 -25.57 -14.49
C GLU A 43 -19.17 -25.27 -13.94
N ASP A 44 -18.66 -24.08 -14.29
CA ASP A 44 -17.41 -23.56 -13.75
C ASP A 44 -17.72 -22.66 -12.53
N LEU A 45 -17.46 -23.18 -11.32
CA LEU A 45 -17.72 -22.48 -10.05
C LEU A 45 -16.90 -21.19 -9.92
N ASP A 46 -15.69 -21.16 -10.48
CA ASP A 46 -14.83 -19.98 -10.42
C ASP A 46 -15.48 -18.81 -11.17
N ARG A 47 -16.19 -19.12 -12.27
CA ARG A 47 -16.92 -18.13 -13.08
C ARG A 47 -18.26 -17.72 -12.47
N LEU A 48 -18.86 -18.57 -11.64
CA LEU A 48 -20.19 -18.32 -11.08
C LEU A 48 -20.15 -17.23 -10.01
N MET A 49 -19.09 -17.20 -9.21
CA MET A 49 -18.92 -16.26 -8.10
C MET A 49 -18.19 -14.97 -8.49
N THR A 50 -18.01 -14.70 -9.79
CA THR A 50 -17.34 -13.49 -10.27
C THR A 50 -18.24 -12.27 -10.21
N TRP A 51 -17.68 -11.14 -9.81
CA TRP A 51 -18.27 -9.84 -10.08
C TRP A 51 -18.02 -9.47 -11.54
N ARG A 52 -19.05 -9.04 -12.27
CA ARG A 52 -18.95 -8.68 -13.69
C ARG A 52 -19.43 -7.26 -13.91
N GLU A 53 -18.62 -6.46 -14.58
CA GLU A 53 -18.98 -5.09 -14.93
C GLU A 53 -18.62 -4.77 -16.37
N THR A 54 -19.59 -4.26 -17.11
CA THR A 54 -19.38 -3.87 -18.50
C THR A 54 -18.76 -2.48 -18.57
N ARG A 55 -17.64 -2.36 -19.29
CA ARG A 55 -16.86 -1.12 -19.44
C ARG A 55 -16.59 -0.83 -20.92
N ARG A 56 -16.56 0.45 -21.26
CA ARG A 56 -16.29 0.91 -22.64
C ARG A 56 -14.79 1.08 -22.87
N VAL A 57 -14.28 0.51 -23.94
CA VAL A 57 -12.88 0.70 -24.38
C VAL A 57 -12.71 2.12 -24.93
N THR A 58 -11.67 2.81 -24.48
CA THR A 58 -11.33 4.15 -24.96
C THR A 58 -10.60 4.11 -26.31
N LYS A 59 -10.38 5.28 -26.92
CA LYS A 59 -9.59 5.40 -28.16
C LYS A 59 -8.14 4.94 -27.98
N SER A 60 -7.59 5.07 -26.78
CA SER A 60 -6.23 4.66 -26.45
C SER A 60 -6.11 3.19 -26.02
N LEU A 61 -7.11 2.35 -26.34
CA LEU A 61 -7.15 0.94 -25.94
C LEU A 61 -7.08 0.73 -24.43
N THR A 62 -7.69 1.63 -23.65
CA THR A 62 -7.74 1.50 -22.20
C THR A 62 -9.14 1.22 -21.70
N VAL A 63 -9.21 0.49 -20.59
CA VAL A 63 -10.43 0.18 -19.85
C VAL A 63 -10.19 0.62 -18.41
N GLN A 64 -11.11 1.39 -17.86
CA GLN A 64 -11.02 1.83 -16.47
C GLN A 64 -11.93 0.98 -15.60
N TYR A 65 -11.36 0.37 -14.58
CA TYR A 65 -12.10 -0.38 -13.57
C TYR A 65 -11.50 -0.09 -12.20
N ASP A 66 -12.34 0.30 -11.25
CA ASP A 66 -11.96 0.62 -9.88
C ASP A 66 -10.71 1.54 -9.73
N ARG A 67 -10.70 2.66 -10.47
CA ARG A 67 -9.58 3.64 -10.57
C ARG A 67 -8.25 3.09 -11.13
N VAL A 68 -8.17 1.80 -11.39
CA VAL A 68 -7.10 1.15 -12.14
C VAL A 68 -7.40 1.30 -13.63
N MET A 69 -6.35 1.56 -14.41
CA MET A 69 -6.42 1.59 -15.87
C MET A 69 -5.79 0.32 -16.40
N TYR A 70 -6.49 -0.36 -17.29
CA TYR A 70 -5.97 -1.54 -17.98
C TYR A 70 -5.75 -1.18 -19.44
N LEU A 71 -4.50 -1.30 -19.89
CA LEU A 71 -4.09 -1.04 -21.26
C LEU A 71 -4.11 -2.36 -22.02
N LEU A 72 -4.99 -2.47 -23.02
CA LEU A 72 -5.01 -3.62 -23.93
C LEU A 72 -3.82 -3.53 -24.88
N ASP A 73 -3.27 -4.68 -25.25
CA ASP A 73 -2.19 -4.71 -26.25
C ASP A 73 -2.67 -4.18 -27.61
N ASP A 74 -1.81 -3.45 -28.30
CA ASP A 74 -2.15 -2.82 -29.58
C ASP A 74 -2.13 -3.82 -30.73
N THR A 75 -3.22 -4.58 -30.85
CA THR A 75 -3.43 -5.57 -31.92
C THR A 75 -4.59 -5.15 -32.83
N LEU A 76 -4.60 -5.65 -34.07
CA LEU A 76 -5.69 -5.37 -35.03
C LEU A 76 -7.07 -5.81 -34.49
N ALA A 77 -7.12 -6.89 -33.70
CA ALA A 77 -8.34 -7.34 -33.04
C ALA A 77 -8.79 -6.32 -31.97
N ASN A 78 -7.90 -5.92 -31.08
CA ASN A 78 -8.22 -4.99 -29.99
C ASN A 78 -8.59 -3.58 -30.50
N ARG A 79 -7.98 -3.13 -31.61
CA ARG A 79 -8.36 -1.87 -32.28
C ARG A 79 -9.83 -1.82 -32.71
N LYS A 80 -10.42 -2.96 -33.08
CA LYS A 80 -11.85 -3.04 -33.41
C LYS A 80 -12.76 -2.87 -32.18
N LEU A 81 -12.23 -3.12 -30.98
CA LEU A 81 -12.94 -2.96 -29.73
C LEU A 81 -13.00 -1.50 -29.26
N ILE A 82 -12.31 -0.57 -29.92
CA ILE A 82 -12.39 0.86 -29.59
C ILE A 82 -13.84 1.32 -29.59
N HIS A 83 -14.25 1.97 -28.49
CA HIS A 83 -15.62 2.43 -28.24
C HIS A 83 -16.67 1.33 -28.08
N ARG A 84 -16.29 0.05 -28.11
CA ARG A 84 -17.16 -1.07 -27.76
C ARG A 84 -17.18 -1.28 -26.25
N TYR A 85 -18.24 -1.93 -25.79
CA TYR A 85 -18.40 -2.38 -24.42
C TYR A 85 -17.87 -3.81 -24.31
N ILE A 86 -17.07 -4.05 -23.27
CA ILE A 86 -16.47 -5.34 -22.96
C ILE A 86 -16.64 -5.60 -21.45
N ASP A 87 -16.42 -6.83 -21.01
CA ASP A 87 -16.64 -7.21 -19.63
C ASP A 87 -15.34 -7.23 -18.82
N VAL A 88 -15.41 -6.70 -17.61
CA VAL A 88 -14.38 -6.84 -16.59
C VAL A 88 -14.89 -7.81 -15.53
N TRP A 89 -14.16 -8.89 -15.34
CA TRP A 89 -14.47 -9.95 -14.39
C TRP A 89 -13.51 -9.81 -13.21
N GLU A 90 -14.05 -9.69 -12.00
CA GLU A 90 -13.29 -9.75 -10.76
C GLU A 90 -13.66 -11.04 -10.02
N TYR A 91 -12.65 -11.86 -9.75
CA TYR A 91 -12.78 -13.12 -9.04
C TYR A 91 -12.68 -12.91 -7.52
N PRO A 92 -13.23 -13.84 -6.71
CA PRO A 92 -13.18 -13.72 -5.25
C PRO A 92 -11.75 -13.60 -4.69
N ASP A 93 -10.77 -14.24 -5.34
CA ASP A 93 -9.36 -14.17 -4.98
C ASP A 93 -8.67 -12.84 -5.37
N GLY A 94 -9.36 -11.96 -6.08
CA GLY A 94 -8.87 -10.64 -6.49
C GLY A 94 -8.25 -10.61 -7.88
N ARG A 95 -8.21 -11.73 -8.62
CA ARG A 95 -7.82 -11.73 -10.03
C ARG A 95 -8.83 -10.90 -10.83
N ILE A 96 -8.32 -10.10 -11.76
CA ILE A 96 -9.13 -9.30 -12.67
C ILE A 96 -8.82 -9.71 -14.10
N GLU A 97 -9.85 -10.07 -14.85
CA GLU A 97 -9.78 -10.43 -16.25
C GLU A 97 -10.60 -9.48 -17.11
N ILE A 98 -10.05 -9.10 -18.25
CA ILE A 98 -10.77 -8.31 -19.25
C ILE A 98 -11.15 -9.24 -20.39
N ARG A 99 -12.43 -9.24 -20.76
CA ARG A 99 -12.98 -10.17 -21.74
C ARG A 99 -13.79 -9.45 -22.80
N ALA A 100 -13.58 -9.84 -24.06
CA ALA A 100 -14.43 -9.46 -25.18
C ALA A 100 -14.88 -10.72 -25.92
N ASP A 101 -16.18 -10.80 -26.24
CA ASP A 101 -16.78 -11.93 -26.96
C ASP A 101 -16.44 -13.31 -26.34
N GLY A 102 -16.32 -13.37 -25.02
CA GLY A 102 -15.96 -14.59 -24.28
C GLY A 102 -14.46 -14.91 -24.23
N CYS A 103 -13.61 -14.17 -24.93
CA CYS A 103 -12.15 -14.35 -24.92
C CYS A 103 -11.47 -13.39 -23.94
N VAL A 104 -10.47 -13.89 -23.20
CA VAL A 104 -9.64 -13.05 -22.31
C VAL A 104 -8.67 -12.25 -23.16
N LEU A 105 -8.58 -10.95 -22.89
CA LEU A 105 -7.69 -10.01 -23.58
C LEU A 105 -6.42 -9.79 -22.74
N PRO A 106 -5.22 -9.96 -23.33
CA PRO A 106 -3.97 -9.53 -22.72
C PRO A 106 -4.02 -8.03 -22.42
N CYS A 107 -3.69 -7.66 -21.18
CA CYS A 107 -3.67 -6.29 -20.76
C CYS A 107 -2.57 -6.03 -19.72
N ARG A 108 -2.12 -4.78 -19.67
CA ARG A 108 -1.19 -4.28 -18.65
C ARG A 108 -1.94 -3.42 -17.66
N GLN A 109 -1.80 -3.74 -16.38
CA GLN A 109 -2.40 -2.98 -15.30
C GLN A 109 -1.57 -1.73 -15.01
N TYR A 110 -2.23 -0.58 -14.94
CA TYR A 110 -1.68 0.69 -14.50
C TYR A 110 -2.54 1.27 -13.37
N ASP A 111 -2.08 1.06 -12.14
CA ASP A 111 -2.76 1.59 -10.96
C ASP A 111 -2.29 3.01 -10.65
N ARG A 112 -3.20 3.98 -10.82
CA ARG A 112 -2.92 5.40 -10.52
C ARG A 112 -2.86 5.70 -9.02
N LEU A 113 -3.36 4.79 -8.20
CA LEU A 113 -3.32 4.91 -6.74
C LEU A 113 -2.19 4.09 -6.12
N ALA A 114 -1.31 3.48 -6.93
CA ALA A 114 -0.18 2.73 -6.42
C ALA A 114 0.68 3.63 -5.53
N GLU A 115 0.86 3.18 -4.30
CA GLU A 115 1.83 3.77 -3.40
C GLU A 115 3.21 3.32 -3.86
N ILE A 116 4.05 4.28 -4.22
CA ILE A 116 5.46 3.98 -4.54
C ILE A 116 6.09 3.55 -3.22
N ASP A 117 6.65 2.34 -3.19
CA ASP A 117 7.52 1.90 -2.11
C ASP A 117 8.79 2.74 -2.15
N GLN A 118 8.76 3.84 -1.41
CA GLN A 118 9.94 4.64 -1.14
C GLN A 118 10.78 3.81 -0.16
N GLY A 119 11.59 2.89 -0.71
CA GLY A 119 12.48 2.04 0.08
C GLY A 119 13.31 2.85 1.08
N ALA A 120 13.97 2.17 2.03
CA ALA A 120 14.63 2.81 3.18
C ALA A 120 15.36 4.10 2.78
N VAL A 121 14.91 5.24 3.31
CA VAL A 121 15.49 6.55 3.00
C VAL A 121 16.89 6.61 3.61
N ILE A 122 17.90 6.30 2.80
CA ILE A 122 19.32 6.41 3.18
C ILE A 122 19.65 7.91 3.36
N GLU A 123 20.48 8.25 4.35
CA GLU A 123 20.89 9.63 4.63
C GLU A 123 21.69 10.25 3.48
N HIS A 124 20.98 10.79 2.49
CA HIS A 124 21.52 11.69 1.49
C HIS A 124 21.05 13.12 1.79
N LYS A 125 22.00 14.05 1.95
CA LYS A 125 21.81 15.42 2.47
C LYS A 125 20.64 16.23 1.89
N ARG A 126 20.20 15.93 0.66
CA ARG A 126 19.08 16.63 0.00
C ARG A 126 17.94 15.72 -0.46
N LEU A 127 18.26 14.49 -0.91
CA LEU A 127 17.25 13.56 -1.43
C LEU A 127 16.35 13.02 -0.32
N SER A 128 16.89 12.77 0.87
CA SER A 128 16.10 12.25 2.00
C SER A 128 14.97 13.18 2.42
N HIS A 129 15.21 14.49 2.37
CA HIS A 129 14.21 15.49 2.72
C HIS A 129 13.05 15.52 1.72
N VAL A 130 13.35 15.44 0.42
CA VAL A 130 12.32 15.42 -0.62
C VAL A 130 11.47 14.15 -0.51
N LEU A 131 12.07 13.01 -0.22
CA LEU A 131 11.34 11.75 0.00
C LEU A 131 10.45 11.83 1.26
N GLN A 132 10.92 12.42 2.36
CA GLN A 132 10.09 12.65 3.54
C GLN A 132 8.88 13.54 3.26
N VAL A 133 9.06 14.61 2.47
CA VAL A 133 7.94 15.46 2.01
C VAL A 133 6.98 14.65 1.15
N ALA A 134 7.48 13.86 0.20
CA ALA A 134 6.65 13.01 -0.66
C ALA A 134 5.84 11.98 0.16
N GLN A 135 6.46 11.32 1.14
CA GLN A 135 5.79 10.38 2.04
C GLN A 135 4.70 11.05 2.88
N ALA A 136 4.98 12.23 3.45
CA ALA A 136 4.00 12.98 4.22
C ALA A 136 2.80 13.43 3.36
N LEU A 137 3.04 13.92 2.14
CA LEU A 137 1.97 14.25 1.20
C LEU A 137 1.18 13.01 0.75
N GLN A 138 1.84 11.87 0.59
CA GLN A 138 1.21 10.61 0.24
C GLN A 138 0.28 10.11 1.35
N ALA A 139 0.68 10.26 2.61
CA ALA A 139 -0.19 9.95 3.77
C ALA A 139 -1.44 10.85 3.85
N GLN A 140 -1.38 12.07 3.30
CA GLN A 140 -2.52 12.99 3.23
C GLN A 140 -3.45 12.70 2.03
N ARG A 141 -3.14 11.73 1.16
CA ARG A 141 -3.96 11.45 -0.03
C ARG A 141 -5.20 10.61 0.29
N ASP A 142 -6.33 11.02 -0.29
CA ASP A 142 -7.53 10.19 -0.36
C ASP A 142 -7.40 9.14 -1.49
N ASN A 143 -6.78 8.00 -1.17
CA ASN A 143 -6.59 6.87 -2.07
C ASN A 143 -7.77 5.87 -2.08
N ARG A 144 -8.96 6.28 -1.63
CA ARG A 144 -10.14 5.39 -1.68
C ARG A 144 -10.45 4.97 -3.11
N ARG A 145 -10.92 3.74 -3.29
CA ARG A 145 -11.36 3.15 -4.57
C ARG A 145 -12.66 3.78 -5.11
N ALA A 146 -13.10 3.42 -6.33
CA ALA A 146 -14.27 4.05 -6.95
C ALA A 146 -15.56 3.72 -6.19
N SER A 147 -16.50 4.67 -6.05
CA SER A 147 -17.82 4.39 -5.46
C SER A 147 -18.57 3.36 -6.30
N GLY A 148 -19.08 2.30 -5.66
CA GLY A 148 -19.79 1.22 -6.34
C GLY A 148 -18.95 0.00 -6.74
N SER A 149 -17.64 0.02 -6.52
CA SER A 149 -16.81 -1.19 -6.68
C SER A 149 -17.11 -2.22 -5.58
N PRO A 150 -17.00 -3.53 -5.89
CA PRO A 150 -17.29 -4.59 -4.94
C PRO A 150 -16.40 -4.50 -3.69
N SER A 151 -16.93 -4.95 -2.56
CA SER A 151 -16.13 -5.09 -1.35
C SER A 151 -15.17 -6.27 -1.50
N ARG A 152 -13.93 -6.08 -1.05
CA ARG A 152 -12.88 -7.12 -1.04
C ARG A 152 -12.57 -7.62 0.38
N THR A 153 -13.53 -7.51 1.30
CA THR A 153 -13.36 -7.95 2.70
C THR A 153 -13.04 -9.43 2.82
N ASN A 154 -13.48 -10.25 1.87
CA ASN A 154 -13.12 -11.66 1.77
C ASN A 154 -11.61 -11.89 1.58
N GLN A 155 -10.86 -10.91 1.05
CA GLN A 155 -9.40 -10.94 0.91
C GLN A 155 -8.67 -10.36 2.14
N GLY A 156 -9.41 -10.03 3.22
CA GLY A 156 -8.84 -9.38 4.41
C GLY A 156 -8.64 -7.88 4.26
N LEU A 157 -9.12 -7.27 3.17
CA LEU A 157 -9.12 -5.81 3.03
C LEU A 157 -10.17 -5.18 3.95
N GLU A 158 -9.81 -4.06 4.58
CA GLU A 158 -10.73 -3.38 5.50
C GLU A 158 -12.01 -2.92 4.79
N VAL A 159 -13.11 -2.92 5.57
CA VAL A 159 -14.39 -2.42 5.07
C VAL A 159 -14.24 -0.94 4.71
N ARG A 160 -14.66 -0.61 3.50
CA ARG A 160 -14.62 0.76 3.01
C ARG A 160 -15.50 1.66 3.87
N LYS A 161 -14.92 2.76 4.35
CA LYS A 161 -15.67 3.86 4.96
C LYS A 161 -16.40 4.68 3.87
N PRO A 162 -17.67 5.06 4.10
CA PRO A 162 -18.46 5.83 3.12
C PRO A 162 -17.84 7.21 2.87
N GLU A 163 -17.38 7.85 3.93
CA GLU A 163 -16.81 9.19 3.90
C GLU A 163 -15.29 9.17 3.75
N ARG A 164 -14.74 10.35 3.45
CA ARG A 164 -13.30 10.57 3.36
C ARG A 164 -12.72 10.56 4.78
N LEU A 165 -11.49 10.08 4.93
CA LEU A 165 -10.76 10.27 6.19
C LEU A 165 -10.48 11.76 6.42
N ASP A 166 -10.70 12.23 7.63
CA ASP A 166 -10.49 13.62 8.00
C ASP A 166 -9.05 14.06 7.68
N GLY A 167 -8.92 15.26 7.11
CA GLY A 167 -7.62 15.83 6.71
C GLY A 167 -7.03 15.29 5.40
N THR A 168 -7.66 14.30 4.74
CA THR A 168 -7.16 13.82 3.43
C THR A 168 -7.68 14.64 2.25
N LYS A 169 -6.90 14.69 1.16
CA LYS A 169 -7.19 15.43 -0.07
C LYS A 169 -7.11 14.54 -1.30
N LYS A 170 -7.93 14.80 -2.33
CA LYS A 170 -7.74 14.14 -3.64
C LYS A 170 -6.45 14.64 -4.28
N GLN A 171 -5.86 13.83 -5.15
CA GLN A 171 -4.66 14.21 -5.91
C GLN A 171 -4.78 15.57 -6.62
N ARG A 172 -5.96 15.91 -7.16
CA ARG A 172 -6.22 17.18 -7.87
C ARG A 172 -6.51 18.37 -6.95
N GLU A 173 -6.69 18.14 -5.65
CA GLU A 173 -6.96 19.17 -4.64
C GLU A 173 -5.66 19.66 -3.97
N PHE A 174 -4.52 18.98 -4.19
CA PHE A 174 -3.23 19.43 -3.66
C PHE A 174 -2.74 20.69 -4.37
N THR A 175 -2.39 21.68 -3.57
CA THR A 175 -1.85 22.98 -4.01
C THR A 175 -0.39 23.14 -3.61
N GLN A 176 0.29 24.14 -4.16
CA GLN A 176 1.67 24.45 -3.77
C GLN A 176 1.79 24.78 -2.28
N ALA A 177 0.80 25.49 -1.71
CA ALA A 177 0.77 25.83 -0.30
C ALA A 177 0.75 24.59 0.62
N ASP A 178 0.15 23.49 0.16
CA ASP A 178 0.14 22.23 0.91
C ASP A 178 1.54 21.61 0.96
N VAL A 179 2.27 21.66 -0.16
CA VAL A 179 3.66 21.19 -0.24
C VAL A 179 4.56 22.04 0.66
N ASP A 180 4.44 23.36 0.57
CA ASP A 180 5.24 24.30 1.37
C ASP A 180 4.94 24.15 2.86
N GLY A 181 3.67 23.93 3.24
CA GLY A 181 3.26 23.65 4.61
C GLY A 181 3.92 22.39 5.18
N VAL A 182 3.92 21.29 4.41
CA VAL A 182 4.57 20.03 4.81
C VAL A 182 6.10 20.22 4.96
N ILE A 183 6.73 20.99 4.07
CA ILE A 183 8.16 21.31 4.17
C ILE A 183 8.45 22.05 5.49
N VAL A 184 7.64 23.06 5.83
CA VAL A 184 7.81 23.83 7.07
C VAL A 184 7.61 22.95 8.31
N GLU A 185 6.57 22.11 8.33
CA GLU A 185 6.27 21.19 9.44
C GLU A 185 7.43 20.20 9.67
N LEU A 186 7.95 19.59 8.61
CA LEU A 186 9.10 18.68 8.69
C LEU A 186 10.37 19.38 9.16
N ALA A 187 10.61 20.62 8.71
CA ALA A 187 11.75 21.41 9.15
C ALA A 187 11.68 21.77 10.65
N GLN A 188 10.47 22.08 11.16
CA GLN A 188 10.24 22.38 12.57
C GLN A 188 10.42 21.15 13.46
N ARG A 189 9.90 19.98 13.06
CA ARG A 189 10.09 18.72 13.79
C ARG A 189 11.56 18.33 13.96
N ARG A 190 12.41 18.77 13.03
CA ARG A 190 13.84 18.46 13.02
C ARG A 190 14.68 19.42 13.85
N GLN A 191 14.15 20.57 14.27
CA GLN A 191 14.87 21.42 15.22
C GLN A 191 14.77 20.77 16.60
N PRO A 192 15.85 20.19 17.17
CA PRO A 192 15.83 19.85 18.58
C PRO A 192 15.54 21.14 19.33
N SER A 193 14.67 21.07 20.35
CA SER A 193 14.46 22.18 21.28
C SER A 193 15.81 22.81 21.60
N LYS A 194 16.04 24.04 21.14
CA LYS A 194 17.24 24.79 21.51
C LYS A 194 17.13 25.00 23.01
N GLN A 195 17.74 24.11 23.80
CA GLN A 195 17.90 24.37 25.21
C GLN A 195 18.60 25.72 25.35
N PRO A 196 18.11 26.63 26.20
CA PRO A 196 18.73 27.93 26.36
C PRO A 196 20.16 27.72 26.81
N ARG A 197 21.13 28.08 25.95
CA ARG A 197 22.54 28.05 26.31
C ARG A 197 22.74 29.10 27.41
N LYS A 198 22.78 28.64 28.67
CA LYS A 198 23.15 29.49 29.81
C LYS A 198 24.48 30.18 29.48
N PRO A 199 24.59 31.51 29.63
CA PRO A 199 25.86 32.20 29.39
C PRO A 199 26.88 31.69 30.43
N GLY A 200 27.93 31.04 29.94
CA GLY A 200 29.04 30.59 30.78
C GLY A 200 29.70 31.79 31.44
N ARG A 201 29.75 31.79 32.76
CA ARG A 201 30.43 32.79 33.59
C ARG A 201 31.90 32.88 33.18
N ARG A 202 32.33 33.98 32.55
CA ARG A 202 33.76 34.30 32.39
C ARG A 202 34.34 34.47 33.79
N SER A 203 35.13 33.50 34.24
CA SER A 203 36.07 33.71 35.34
C SER A 203 37.31 34.38 34.76
N THR A 204 37.49 35.65 35.09
CA THR A 204 38.77 36.34 34.96
C THR A 204 39.70 35.80 36.04
N LYS A 205 40.66 34.96 35.66
CA LYS A 205 41.83 34.69 36.52
C LYS A 205 42.84 35.81 36.28
N ALA A 206 43.16 36.54 37.35
CA ALA A 206 44.30 37.43 37.38
C ALA A 206 45.57 36.62 37.13
N VAL A 207 46.40 37.07 36.18
CA VAL A 207 47.72 36.53 35.92
C VAL A 207 48.70 37.41 36.69
N GLU A 208 49.22 36.90 37.81
CA GLU A 208 50.43 37.43 38.43
C GLU A 208 51.66 36.81 37.75
N ALA A 209 52.62 37.67 37.48
CA ALA A 209 53.86 37.37 36.77
C ALA A 209 54.79 36.46 37.58
N GLY A 210 55.39 35.47 36.91
CA GLY A 210 56.47 34.64 37.43
C GLY A 210 57.46 34.33 36.32
N VAL A 211 58.62 34.97 36.38
CA VAL A 211 59.78 34.84 35.48
C VAL A 211 60.46 33.49 35.68
N SER A 212 60.76 32.75 34.60
CA SER A 212 62.01 31.97 34.47
C SER A 212 62.20 31.29 33.11
N THR A 213 63.22 31.77 32.40
CA THR A 213 64.29 31.04 31.68
C THR A 213 63.93 29.91 30.72
N LEU A 214 64.19 30.20 29.43
CA LEU A 214 64.39 29.22 28.34
C LEU A 214 65.61 28.33 28.59
N PRO A 215 65.59 27.08 28.08
CA PRO A 215 66.80 26.48 27.53
C PRO A 215 66.62 26.16 26.03
N VAL A 216 67.72 26.42 25.33
CA VAL A 216 68.01 26.14 23.92
C VAL A 216 68.12 24.64 23.69
N GLN A 217 67.50 24.13 22.61
CA GLN A 217 67.82 22.80 22.06
C GLN A 217 68.04 22.91 20.54
N ALA A 218 69.20 22.44 20.11
CA ALA A 218 69.69 22.39 18.73
C ALA A 218 69.13 21.17 17.97
N PRO A 219 69.11 21.19 16.62
CA PRO A 219 68.55 20.12 15.80
C PRO A 219 69.58 19.01 15.51
N SER A 220 69.17 17.74 15.64
CA SER A 220 69.92 16.58 15.14
C SER A 220 69.22 16.03 13.88
N PHE A 221 69.96 15.99 12.78
CA PHE A 221 69.60 15.30 11.54
C PHE A 221 69.91 13.80 11.66
N ASP A 222 69.06 12.95 11.10
CA ASP A 222 69.37 11.55 10.84
C ASP A 222 69.23 11.26 9.35
N THR A 223 70.26 10.64 8.78
CA THR A 223 70.30 10.06 7.43
C THR A 223 70.83 8.64 7.57
N ALA A 224 70.01 7.68 7.19
CA ALA A 224 70.40 6.36 6.68
C ALA A 224 69.23 5.79 5.87
#